data_AF-A0A950VLH9-F1
#
_entry.id   AF-A0A950VLH9-F1
#
_cell.length_a   1.000
_cell.length_b   1.000
_cell.length_c   1.000
_cell.angle_alpha   90.00
_cell.angle_beta   90.00
_cell.angle_gamma   90.00
#
_symmetry.space_group_name_H-M   'P 1'
#
loop_
_entity.id
_entity.type
_entity.pdbx_description
1 polymer ?
#
loop_
_entity_poly.entity_id
_entity_poly.type
_entity_poly.pdbx_seq_one_letter_code
_entity_poly.pdbx_strand_id
1 'polypeptide(L)'
;APMIIVMPDDGGQTYWANWSDDGPRWGDYMTEDVVSMVDQRYRTLTSPRERAIGGLSMGGLGALNLAFQHPDVFGIVGSHSPSVRTQPDPALWFLHDQDFWDNDPVWLIENRSGLDSLSIWLDVGDEDIWLPSIQAVHQALTDEGLKHEWHIFAGPHEAEYWIEHVPDYLRFYGAALNG
;
A
#
# COMPACT_ATOMS: atom_id res chain seq x y z
N ALA A 1 11.62 9.46 13.96
CA ALA A 1 10.75 9.74 15.12
C ALA A 1 10.43 8.47 15.90
N PRO A 2 10.04 8.55 17.18
CA PRO A 2 9.29 7.47 17.82
C PRO A 2 7.98 7.24 17.05
N MET A 3 7.63 5.98 16.79
CA MET A 3 6.41 5.59 16.06
C MET A 3 5.71 4.44 16.79
N ILE A 4 4.39 4.33 16.59
CA ILE A 4 3.60 3.17 17.01
C ILE A 4 3.46 2.26 15.79
N ILE A 5 3.90 1.02 15.91
CA ILE A 5 3.72 0.01 14.86
C ILE A 5 2.51 -0.84 15.24
N VAL A 6 1.53 -0.88 14.34
CA VAL A 6 0.31 -1.68 14.47
C VAL A 6 0.36 -2.76 13.40
N MET A 7 0.21 -4.01 13.80
CA MET A 7 0.18 -5.17 12.90
C MET A 7 -1.17 -5.86 13.08
N PRO A 8 -2.20 -5.45 12.33
CA PRO A 8 -3.51 -6.10 12.37
C PRO A 8 -3.38 -7.55 11.92
N ASP A 9 -4.11 -8.43 12.61
CA ASP A 9 -4.27 -9.82 12.19
C ASP A 9 -5.54 -9.95 11.35
N ASP A 10 -5.47 -10.86 10.39
CA ASP A 10 -6.50 -11.23 9.42
C ASP A 10 -6.96 -10.15 8.41
N GLY A 11 -6.91 -10.55 7.15
CA GLY A 11 -7.61 -9.99 5.99
C GLY A 11 -7.86 -11.08 4.91
N GLY A 12 -7.78 -12.36 5.30
CA GLY A 12 -7.73 -13.52 4.41
C GLY A 12 -6.72 -13.39 3.26
N GLN A 13 -6.94 -14.12 2.17
CA GLN A 13 -6.28 -13.88 0.88
C GLN A 13 -7.05 -12.83 0.06
N THR A 14 -7.51 -11.74 0.71
CA THR A 14 -8.41 -10.75 0.10
C THR A 14 -7.84 -9.34 0.03
N TYR A 15 -6.50 -9.23 0.10
CA TYR A 15 -5.76 -8.03 -0.25
C TYR A 15 -6.15 -6.76 0.54
N TRP A 16 -6.78 -6.94 1.71
CA TRP A 16 -7.31 -5.85 2.52
C TRP A 16 -8.35 -4.98 1.79
N ALA A 17 -9.01 -5.54 0.77
CA ALA A 17 -10.03 -4.84 0.00
C ALA A 17 -11.43 -5.15 0.54
N ASN A 18 -12.35 -4.22 0.31
CA ASN A 18 -13.77 -4.49 0.48
C ASN A 18 -14.25 -5.40 -0.66
N TRP A 19 -15.05 -6.41 -0.33
CA TRP A 19 -15.66 -7.25 -1.35
C TRP A 19 -16.72 -6.45 -2.11
N SER A 20 -16.92 -6.80 -3.39
CA SER A 20 -17.96 -6.20 -4.25
C SER A 20 -19.38 -6.43 -3.73
N ASP A 21 -19.61 -7.61 -3.16
CA ASP A 21 -20.89 -8.01 -2.60
C ASP A 21 -20.97 -7.68 -1.09
N ASP A 22 -21.99 -8.19 -0.39
CA ASP A 22 -22.19 -8.03 1.07
C ASP A 22 -21.17 -8.81 1.94
N GLY A 23 -19.97 -9.03 1.42
CA GLY A 23 -18.87 -9.72 2.08
C GLY A 23 -18.09 -8.84 3.07
N PRO A 24 -17.00 -9.38 3.64
CA PRO A 24 -16.06 -8.65 4.47
C PRO A 24 -15.59 -7.32 3.86
N ARG A 25 -15.52 -6.30 4.72
CA ARG A 25 -15.09 -4.95 4.36
C ARG A 25 -13.73 -4.65 4.98
N TRP A 26 -12.69 -5.32 4.49
CA TRP A 26 -11.34 -5.22 5.05
C TRP A 26 -10.68 -3.86 4.84
N GLY A 27 -11.05 -3.14 3.78
CA GLY A 27 -10.59 -1.78 3.55
C GLY A 27 -11.12 -0.86 4.63
N ASP A 28 -12.43 -0.91 4.89
CA ASP A 28 -13.08 -0.12 5.93
C ASP A 28 -12.56 -0.50 7.33
N TYR A 29 -12.36 -1.79 7.59
CA TYR A 29 -11.72 -2.25 8.82
C TYR A 29 -10.35 -1.59 9.05
N MET A 30 -9.53 -1.51 8.01
CA MET A 30 -8.19 -0.88 8.10
C MET A 30 -8.25 0.64 8.21
N THR A 31 -9.10 1.30 7.43
CA THR A 31 -9.15 2.78 7.32
C THR A 31 -9.97 3.41 8.44
N GLU A 32 -10.95 2.70 8.99
CA GLU A 32 -11.87 3.20 10.00
C GLU A 32 -11.64 2.51 11.35
N ASP A 33 -11.88 1.20 11.45
CA ASP A 33 -11.93 0.51 12.74
C ASP A 33 -10.56 0.48 13.44
N VAL A 34 -9.52 0.04 12.72
CA VAL A 34 -8.15 -0.03 13.25
C VAL A 34 -7.64 1.36 13.59
N VAL A 35 -7.78 2.33 12.68
CA VAL A 35 -7.34 3.72 12.89
C VAL A 35 -8.04 4.33 14.10
N SER A 36 -9.36 4.22 14.17
CA SER A 36 -10.16 4.76 15.26
C SER A 36 -9.82 4.11 16.59
N MET A 37 -9.63 2.79 16.63
CA MET A 37 -9.24 2.07 17.84
C MET A 37 -7.88 2.53 18.37
N VAL A 38 -6.90 2.70 17.48
CA VAL A 38 -5.55 3.14 17.84
C VAL A 38 -5.57 4.58 18.34
N ASP A 39 -6.24 5.49 17.62
CA ASP A 39 -6.32 6.91 17.95
C ASP A 39 -7.07 7.17 19.27
N GLN A 40 -8.04 6.32 19.62
CA GLN A 40 -8.74 6.41 20.91
C GLN A 40 -7.92 5.87 22.08
N ARG A 41 -7.04 4.90 21.83
CA ARG A 41 -6.32 4.17 22.89
C ARG A 41 -4.93 4.73 23.17
N TYR A 42 -4.30 5.31 22.15
CA TYR A 42 -2.95 5.84 22.23
C TYR A 42 -2.92 7.30 21.83
N ARG A 43 -1.89 8.02 22.30
CA ARG A 43 -1.69 9.43 21.92
C ARG A 43 -1.03 9.48 20.54
N THR A 44 -1.84 9.47 19.49
CA THR A 44 -1.42 9.61 18.10
C THR A 44 -1.54 11.06 17.62
N LEU A 45 -0.91 11.35 16.48
CA LEU A 45 -1.24 12.50 15.67
C LEU A 45 -2.18 12.01 14.57
N THR A 46 -3.38 12.57 14.46
CA THR A 46 -4.44 12.01 13.63
C THR A 46 -4.43 12.47 12.18
N SER A 47 -3.55 13.42 11.85
CA SER A 47 -3.36 13.95 10.50
C SER A 47 -2.87 12.86 9.54
N PRO A 48 -3.31 12.83 8.27
CA PRO A 48 -2.84 11.84 7.29
C PRO A 48 -1.33 11.86 7.11
N ARG A 49 -0.72 13.07 7.14
CA ARG A 49 0.74 13.24 7.03
C ARG A 49 1.53 12.55 8.15
N GLU A 50 0.86 12.22 9.25
CA GLU A 50 1.44 11.59 10.44
C GLU A 50 1.08 10.09 10.52
N ARG A 51 0.40 9.56 9.49
CA ARG A 51 -0.08 8.19 9.44
C ARG A 51 0.44 7.49 8.20
N ALA A 52 1.14 6.39 8.45
CA ALA A 52 1.69 5.53 7.42
C ALA A 52 0.91 4.22 7.31
N ILE A 53 0.83 3.67 6.11
CA ILE A 53 0.43 2.29 5.85
C ILE A 53 1.54 1.59 5.05
N GLY A 54 1.70 0.30 5.27
CA GLY A 54 2.67 -0.48 4.52
C GLY A 54 2.39 -1.96 4.55
N GLY A 55 2.91 -2.65 3.55
CA GLY A 55 2.84 -4.10 3.47
C GLY A 55 3.84 -4.67 2.49
N LEU A 56 3.86 -6.00 2.42
CA LEU A 56 4.66 -6.77 1.47
C LEU A 56 3.77 -7.69 0.64
N SER A 57 4.17 -8.00 -0.61
CA SER A 57 3.44 -8.92 -1.49
C SER A 57 1.94 -8.55 -1.63
N MET A 58 1.03 -9.43 -1.22
CA MET A 58 -0.40 -9.16 -1.13
C MET A 58 -0.71 -7.89 -0.30
N GLY A 59 -0.05 -7.75 0.85
CA GLY A 59 -0.22 -6.58 1.72
C GLY A 59 0.40 -5.30 1.12
N GLY A 60 1.41 -5.43 0.26
CA GLY A 60 1.96 -4.29 -0.47
C GLY A 60 0.94 -3.70 -1.44
N LEU A 61 0.25 -4.56 -2.21
CA LEU A 61 -0.85 -4.13 -3.08
C LEU A 61 -1.99 -3.50 -2.26
N GLY A 62 -2.40 -4.15 -1.16
CA GLY A 62 -3.42 -3.59 -0.26
C GLY A 62 -3.05 -2.22 0.30
N ALA A 63 -1.80 -2.04 0.74
CA ALA A 63 -1.32 -0.76 1.26
C ALA A 63 -1.35 0.36 0.21
N LEU A 64 -0.91 0.08 -1.03
CA LEU A 64 -1.00 1.04 -2.13
C LEU A 64 -2.45 1.44 -2.41
N ASN A 65 -3.32 0.46 -2.58
CA ASN A 65 -4.73 0.70 -2.90
C ASN A 65 -5.41 1.52 -1.81
N LEU A 66 -5.26 1.15 -0.54
CA LEU A 66 -5.86 1.89 0.57
C LEU A 66 -5.31 3.31 0.69
N ALA A 67 -4.00 3.52 0.49
CA ALA A 67 -3.44 4.87 0.49
C ALA A 67 -3.96 5.73 -0.67
N PHE A 68 -4.13 5.15 -1.86
CA PHE A 68 -4.64 5.86 -3.03
C PHE A 68 -6.15 6.11 -2.98
N GLN A 69 -6.91 5.19 -2.35
CA GLN A 69 -8.35 5.33 -2.10
C GLN A 69 -8.62 6.33 -0.95
N HIS A 70 -7.76 6.37 0.06
CA HIS A 70 -7.92 7.16 1.28
C HIS A 70 -6.70 8.03 1.62
N PRO A 71 -6.31 8.98 0.74
CA PRO A 71 -5.23 9.93 1.04
C PRO A 71 -5.57 10.89 2.21
N ASP A 72 -6.85 10.95 2.57
CA ASP A 72 -7.37 11.64 3.76
C ASP A 72 -7.22 10.84 5.06
N VAL A 73 -6.72 9.59 4.99
CA VAL A 73 -6.41 8.75 6.15
C VAL A 73 -4.92 8.49 6.24
N PHE A 74 -4.28 8.12 5.12
CA PHE A 74 -2.85 7.79 5.04
C PHE A 74 -2.13 8.78 4.13
N GLY A 75 -1.11 9.46 4.67
CA GLY A 75 -0.26 10.39 3.92
C GLY A 75 1.08 9.78 3.50
N ILE A 76 1.38 8.58 3.99
CA ILE A 76 2.64 7.88 3.75
C ILE A 76 2.32 6.43 3.43
N VAL A 77 2.85 5.92 2.33
CA VAL A 77 2.72 4.51 1.95
C VAL A 77 4.07 3.94 1.59
N GLY A 78 4.39 2.80 2.18
CA GLY A 78 5.42 1.92 1.66
C GLY A 78 4.79 0.70 1.02
N SER A 79 5.37 0.23 -0.08
CA SER A 79 4.99 -1.02 -0.70
C SER A 79 6.18 -1.89 -1.10
N HIS A 80 6.38 -2.98 -0.37
CA HIS A 80 7.44 -3.98 -0.58
C HIS A 80 6.96 -5.06 -1.56
N SER A 81 7.57 -5.16 -2.73
CA SER A 81 7.28 -6.22 -3.71
C SER A 81 5.77 -6.46 -3.94
N PRO A 82 4.93 -5.43 -4.21
CA PRO A 82 3.49 -5.62 -4.24
C PRO A 82 3.08 -6.60 -5.34
N SER A 83 2.20 -7.54 -5.03
CA SER A 83 1.71 -8.49 -6.02
C SER A 83 0.66 -7.86 -6.94
N VAL A 84 1.07 -6.89 -7.75
CA VAL A 84 0.19 -6.03 -8.56
C VAL A 84 -0.53 -6.83 -9.64
N ARG A 85 -1.86 -6.66 -9.74
CA ARG A 85 -2.68 -7.20 -10.82
C ARG A 85 -3.10 -6.05 -11.72
N THR A 86 -2.64 -6.05 -12.96
CA THR A 86 -2.95 -5.02 -13.98
C THR A 86 -4.08 -5.42 -14.93
N GLN A 87 -4.70 -6.57 -14.67
CA GLN A 87 -5.82 -7.11 -15.43
C GLN A 87 -6.66 -8.01 -14.51
N PRO A 88 -7.97 -8.18 -14.78
CA PRO A 88 -8.82 -9.06 -13.99
C PRO A 88 -8.19 -10.45 -13.78
N ASP A 89 -8.04 -10.84 -12.52
CA ASP A 89 -7.40 -12.09 -12.09
C ASP A 89 -8.40 -12.91 -11.25
N PRO A 90 -8.67 -14.19 -11.60
CA PRO A 90 -9.51 -15.07 -10.80
C PRO A 90 -9.08 -15.24 -9.33
N ALA A 91 -7.82 -14.94 -8.99
CA ALA A 91 -7.33 -14.90 -7.61
C ALA A 91 -8.00 -13.78 -6.79
N LEU A 92 -8.48 -12.73 -7.44
CA LEU A 92 -9.24 -11.62 -6.84
C LEU A 92 -10.75 -11.85 -7.01
N TRP A 93 -11.21 -13.06 -6.74
CA TRP A 93 -12.61 -13.50 -6.91
C TRP A 93 -13.64 -12.67 -6.13
N PHE A 94 -13.20 -11.87 -5.16
CA PHE A 94 -14.04 -11.00 -4.32
C PHE A 94 -14.23 -9.60 -4.92
N LEU A 95 -13.56 -9.29 -6.04
CA LEU A 95 -13.71 -8.04 -6.78
C LEU A 95 -14.36 -8.30 -8.14
N HIS A 96 -15.34 -7.48 -8.47
CA HIS A 96 -16.13 -7.56 -9.69
C HIS A 96 -16.19 -6.20 -10.38
N ASP A 97 -16.21 -6.22 -11.71
CA ASP A 97 -16.42 -5.03 -12.54
C ASP A 97 -15.54 -3.83 -12.12
N GLN A 98 -16.15 -2.73 -11.69
CA GLN A 98 -15.46 -1.50 -11.31
C GLN A 98 -14.63 -1.67 -10.02
N ASP A 99 -15.04 -2.54 -9.09
CA ASP A 99 -14.32 -2.72 -7.83
C ASP A 99 -12.93 -3.33 -8.03
N PHE A 100 -12.72 -4.08 -9.13
CA PHE A 100 -11.38 -4.51 -9.53
C PHE A 100 -10.49 -3.31 -9.86
N TRP A 101 -10.97 -2.39 -10.69
CA TRP A 101 -10.22 -1.20 -11.11
C TRP A 101 -10.01 -0.21 -9.96
N ASP A 102 -10.98 -0.12 -9.07
CA ASP A 102 -10.85 0.66 -7.82
C ASP A 102 -9.81 0.03 -6.87
N ASN A 103 -9.28 -1.16 -7.18
CA ASN A 103 -8.18 -1.84 -6.49
C ASN A 103 -7.00 -2.17 -7.45
N ASP A 104 -6.88 -1.44 -8.55
CA ASP A 104 -5.72 -1.45 -9.43
C ASP A 104 -4.92 -0.15 -9.21
N PRO A 105 -3.66 -0.21 -8.75
CA PRO A 105 -2.89 0.99 -8.41
C PRO A 105 -2.59 1.86 -9.63
N VAL A 106 -2.42 1.29 -10.83
CA VAL A 106 -2.22 2.07 -12.06
C VAL A 106 -3.50 2.84 -12.39
N TRP A 107 -4.65 2.16 -12.36
CA TRP A 107 -5.93 2.80 -12.60
C TRP A 107 -6.21 3.91 -11.58
N LEU A 108 -5.94 3.67 -10.29
CA LEU A 108 -6.11 4.65 -9.23
C LEU A 108 -5.22 5.89 -9.44
N ILE A 109 -3.98 5.70 -9.88
CA ILE A 109 -3.06 6.81 -10.19
C ILE A 109 -3.61 7.69 -11.32
N GLU A 110 -4.12 7.07 -12.38
CA GLU A 110 -4.63 7.78 -13.57
C GLU A 110 -6.00 8.43 -13.33
N ASN A 111 -6.79 7.94 -12.37
CA ASN A 111 -8.20 8.32 -12.22
C ASN A 111 -8.54 9.03 -10.90
N ARG A 112 -7.58 9.18 -9.97
CA ARG A 112 -7.82 9.90 -8.69
C ARG A 112 -6.92 11.11 -8.51
N SER A 113 -7.48 12.12 -7.86
CA SER A 113 -6.77 13.33 -7.45
C SER A 113 -6.28 13.25 -6.00
N GLY A 114 -5.32 14.09 -5.61
CA GLY A 114 -4.86 14.23 -4.23
C GLY A 114 -3.71 13.29 -3.84
N LEU A 115 -3.25 12.46 -4.78
CA LEU A 115 -2.11 11.56 -4.60
C LEU A 115 -0.77 12.32 -4.51
N ASP A 116 -0.72 13.57 -4.96
CA ASP A 116 0.44 14.47 -4.85
C ASP A 116 0.80 14.82 -3.40
N SER A 117 -0.12 14.57 -2.47
CA SER A 117 0.09 14.75 -1.03
C SER A 117 0.78 13.56 -0.37
N LEU A 118 0.89 12.42 -1.05
CA LEU A 118 1.45 11.18 -0.51
C LEU A 118 2.98 11.16 -0.57
N SER A 119 3.60 10.63 0.48
CA SER A 119 4.97 10.12 0.41
C SER A 119 4.92 8.63 0.07
N ILE A 120 5.44 8.25 -1.10
CA ILE A 120 5.32 6.89 -1.63
C ILE A 120 6.71 6.25 -1.70
N TRP A 121 6.85 5.05 -1.15
CA TRP A 121 7.98 4.16 -1.35
C TRP A 121 7.51 2.91 -2.07
N LEU A 122 8.22 2.53 -3.14
CA LEU A 122 7.98 1.33 -3.92
C LEU A 122 9.30 0.60 -4.16
N ASP A 123 9.36 -0.68 -3.81
CA ASP A 123 10.52 -1.52 -4.09
C ASP A 123 10.15 -2.92 -4.55
N VAL A 124 11.13 -3.57 -5.15
CA VAL A 124 11.01 -4.93 -5.70
C VAL A 124 12.39 -5.56 -5.90
N GLY A 125 12.44 -6.89 -5.85
CA GLY A 125 13.62 -7.67 -6.22
C GLY A 125 13.82 -7.73 -7.74
N ASP A 126 15.07 -7.76 -8.20
CA ASP A 126 15.40 -7.89 -9.63
C ASP A 126 15.06 -9.28 -10.22
N GLU A 127 14.83 -10.28 -9.37
CA GLU A 127 14.35 -11.62 -9.73
C GLU A 127 12.87 -11.85 -9.34
N ASP A 128 12.18 -10.82 -8.83
CA ASP A 128 10.78 -10.92 -8.42
C ASP A 128 9.85 -11.09 -9.63
N ILE A 129 8.94 -12.07 -9.55
CA ILE A 129 7.94 -12.35 -10.58
C ILE A 129 6.98 -11.18 -10.83
N TRP A 130 6.78 -10.29 -9.85
CA TRP A 130 5.90 -9.14 -9.95
C TRP A 130 6.58 -7.90 -10.55
N LEU A 131 7.91 -7.91 -10.71
CA LEU A 131 8.69 -6.78 -11.22
C LEU A 131 8.06 -6.10 -12.45
N PRO A 132 7.61 -6.81 -13.50
CA PRO A 132 6.98 -6.16 -14.65
C PRO A 132 5.71 -5.36 -14.31
N SER A 133 4.87 -5.89 -13.42
CA SER A 133 3.63 -5.22 -12.99
C SER A 133 3.90 -4.06 -12.03
N ILE A 134 4.92 -4.18 -11.19
CA ILE A 134 5.35 -3.12 -10.27
C ILE A 134 6.00 -1.97 -11.05
N GLN A 135 6.75 -2.28 -12.10
CA GLN A 135 7.27 -1.28 -13.04
C GLN A 135 6.17 -0.48 -13.73
N ALA A 136 5.00 -1.08 -14.00
CA ALA A 136 3.86 -0.35 -14.53
C ALA A 136 3.33 0.69 -13.53
N VAL A 137 3.30 0.37 -12.23
CA VAL A 137 2.96 1.33 -11.17
C VAL A 137 3.98 2.46 -11.10
N HIS A 138 5.28 2.14 -11.10
CA HIS A 138 6.35 3.14 -11.14
C HIS A 138 6.21 4.09 -12.35
N GLN A 139 5.91 3.54 -13.53
CA GLN A 139 5.72 4.32 -14.74
C GLN A 139 4.51 5.24 -14.64
N ALA A 140 3.37 4.74 -14.15
CA ALA A 140 2.16 5.54 -13.94
C ALA A 140 2.40 6.71 -12.97
N LEU A 141 3.07 6.46 -11.83
CA LEU A 141 3.46 7.52 -10.89
C LEU A 141 4.35 8.57 -11.56
N THR A 142 5.28 8.13 -12.42
CA THR A 142 6.20 9.02 -13.14
C THR A 142 5.46 9.87 -14.16
N ASP A 143 4.54 9.28 -14.93
CA ASP A 143 3.78 9.94 -15.98
C ASP A 143 2.81 11.01 -15.42
N GLU A 144 2.20 10.73 -14.26
CA GLU A 144 1.36 11.69 -13.52
C GLU A 144 2.18 12.69 -12.68
N GLY A 145 3.51 12.59 -12.70
CA GLY A 145 4.40 13.51 -11.97
C GLY A 145 4.33 13.39 -10.44
N LEU A 146 3.87 12.24 -9.92
CA LEU A 146 3.74 11.97 -8.50
C LEU A 146 5.10 11.60 -7.90
N LYS A 147 5.47 12.30 -6.82
CA LYS A 147 6.74 12.06 -6.14
C LYS A 147 6.73 10.72 -5.42
N HIS A 148 7.71 9.88 -5.70
CA HIS A 148 7.86 8.59 -5.07
C HIS A 148 9.32 8.15 -5.07
N GLU A 149 9.67 7.27 -4.15
CA GLU A 149 10.93 6.54 -4.14
C GLU A 149 10.74 5.20 -4.85
N TRP A 150 11.65 4.87 -5.78
CA TRP A 150 11.64 3.64 -6.55
C TRP A 150 12.97 2.92 -6.37
N HIS A 151 12.90 1.68 -5.88
CA HIS A 151 14.09 0.89 -5.57
C HIS A 151 14.00 -0.50 -6.17
N ILE A 152 15.08 -0.93 -6.82
CA ILE A 152 15.26 -2.30 -7.26
C ILE A 152 16.48 -2.84 -6.52
N PHE A 153 16.29 -3.90 -5.75
CA PHE A 153 17.37 -4.58 -5.03
C PHE A 153 17.55 -6.01 -5.54
N ALA A 154 18.64 -6.66 -5.15
CA ALA A 154 18.92 -8.03 -5.56
C ALA A 154 18.00 -9.01 -4.83
N GLY A 155 17.37 -9.94 -5.55
CA GLY A 155 16.71 -11.10 -4.97
C GLY A 155 15.31 -11.39 -5.51
N PRO A 156 14.75 -12.56 -5.12
CA PRO A 156 13.44 -13.02 -5.57
C PRO A 156 12.31 -12.55 -4.63
N HIS A 157 11.08 -12.99 -4.93
CA HIS A 157 9.88 -12.76 -4.11
C HIS A 157 9.86 -13.62 -2.83
N GLU A 158 10.83 -13.45 -1.94
CA GLU A 158 11.06 -14.31 -0.78
C GLU A 158 11.29 -13.52 0.52
N ALA A 159 11.16 -14.22 1.66
CA ALA A 159 11.25 -13.61 2.98
C ALA A 159 12.62 -12.99 3.27
N GLU A 160 13.67 -13.62 2.78
CA GLU A 160 15.05 -13.17 2.90
C GLU A 160 15.22 -11.76 2.30
N TYR A 161 14.67 -11.52 1.11
CA TYR A 161 14.65 -10.21 0.47
C TYR A 161 13.93 -9.17 1.35
N TRP A 162 12.71 -9.48 1.81
CA TRP A 162 11.95 -8.51 2.62
C TRP A 162 12.65 -8.21 3.96
N ILE A 163 13.21 -9.22 4.62
CA ILE A 163 13.94 -9.06 5.89
C ILE A 163 15.17 -8.17 5.71
N GLU A 164 15.91 -8.34 4.63
CA GLU A 164 17.10 -7.54 4.32
C GLU A 164 16.78 -6.05 4.21
N HIS A 165 15.60 -5.71 3.67
CA HIS A 165 15.20 -4.33 3.37
C HIS A 165 14.26 -3.68 4.40
N VAL A 166 13.83 -4.40 5.45
CA VAL A 166 13.11 -3.80 6.60
C VAL A 166 13.80 -2.54 7.14
N PRO A 167 15.13 -2.50 7.34
CA PRO A 167 15.80 -1.29 7.85
C PRO A 167 15.65 -0.08 6.93
N ASP A 168 15.66 -0.27 5.61
CA ASP A 168 15.49 0.82 4.64
C ASP A 168 14.07 1.38 4.70
N TYR A 169 13.10 0.48 4.78
CA TYR A 169 11.69 0.80 4.92
C TYR A 169 11.38 1.58 6.21
N LEU A 170 11.96 1.18 7.34
CA LEU A 170 11.83 1.91 8.61
C LEU A 170 12.52 3.28 8.58
N ARG A 171 13.62 3.43 7.84
CA ARG A 171 14.26 4.73 7.63
C ARG A 171 13.38 5.66 6.81
N PHE A 172 12.74 5.15 5.76
CA PHE A 172 11.76 5.89 4.96
C PHE A 172 10.63 6.43 5.84
N TYR A 173 9.94 5.58 6.60
CA TYR A 173 8.88 6.05 7.51
C TYR A 173 9.43 7.03 8.55
N GLY A 174 10.60 6.75 9.09
CA GLY A 174 11.28 7.63 10.03
C GLY A 174 11.53 9.02 9.45
N ALA A 175 11.90 9.14 8.17
CA ALA A 175 12.11 10.41 7.49
C ALA A 175 10.79 11.10 7.15
N ALA A 176 9.84 10.38 6.55
CA ALA A 176 8.55 10.90 6.11
C ALA A 176 7.71 11.45 7.28
N LEU A 177 7.73 10.79 8.45
CA LEU A 177 7.03 11.23 9.66
C LEU A 177 7.70 12.41 10.39
N ASN A 178 8.89 12.85 9.98
CA ASN A 178 9.59 13.99 10.59
C ASN A 178 9.62 15.24 9.68
N GLY A 179 9.13 15.15 8.44
CA GLY A 179 9.18 16.21 7.43
C GLY A 179 7.93 17.07 7.42
#